data_AF-A0A2G8SG14-F1
#
_entry.id   AF-A0A2G8SG14-F1
#
_cell.length_a   1.000
_cell.length_b   1.000
_cell.length_c   1.000
_cell.angle_alpha   90.00
_cell.angle_beta   90.00
_cell.angle_gamma   90.00
#
_symmetry.space_group_name_H-M   'P 1'
#
loop_
_entity.id
_entity.type
_entity.pdbx_description
1 polymer ?
#
loop_
_entity_poly.entity_id
_entity_poly.type
_entity_poly.pdbx_seq_one_letter_code
_entity_poly.pdbx_strand_id
1 'polypeptide(L)'
;MRTRVACRRSPLPGIFLFASLSCSLLASAQQLSDDQLALVKARLAQGATHSWEIGTRAQALTEYDTPSYSVLNSTGLPPPKSSPPSSLDEVFSIAHSVVGSLNGTGTSTISQPLIGGTTSGEAAGDPASIGVAVLLANWTGQGSSDGLDYAGAAQAQLNYLLEKVPRSSDGAISHRIENVQLWSDFVYMVPPFLAYYGVLNQNQSLVQLAYDQCRLYRQALVDEDAGGMWRHIAGNSSDNGHWTTGNGWAAAGMLRVLGTIQHSQYSKKMKNQAKDLVGWVSEIHNGMYPHLQTTSLFKNYADDSASFDEASGTALLASTVYRLALLAGVHTHLPLAEKCRTALSAPNNSTTTSSASSSSASSASSSSASSASSSSASSSASASASASSQNSSASTTSTSSAPISSMTAPTSTLLHFTTDGWLQPVVNPLNVGVQGEHSPEGQAFVVEMYAAWRDWAALGSPGSNGAAGQAMARTGVVVGAVSLCIVLLLLS
;
A
#
# COMPACT_ATOMS: atom_id res chain seq x y z
N MET A 1 -60.77 23.40 44.61
CA MET A 1 -61.56 24.63 44.44
C MET A 1 -60.79 25.54 43.51
N ARG A 2 -61.43 26.02 42.41
CA ARG A 2 -61.00 27.13 41.52
C ARG A 2 -59.76 26.91 40.65
N THR A 3 -59.65 27.41 39.41
CA THR A 3 -60.58 27.71 38.30
C THR A 3 -59.67 27.89 37.08
N ARG A 4 -60.17 27.57 35.89
CA ARG A 4 -59.52 27.81 34.59
C ARG A 4 -59.23 29.29 34.35
N VAL A 5 -58.15 29.59 33.63
CA VAL A 5 -58.06 30.76 32.74
C VAL A 5 -57.66 30.27 31.36
N ALA A 6 -58.40 30.73 30.36
CA ALA A 6 -58.33 30.32 28.97
C ALA A 6 -57.51 31.31 28.12
N CYS A 7 -56.78 30.74 27.16
CA CYS A 7 -56.67 31.13 25.74
C CYS A 7 -56.40 32.60 25.35
N ARG A 8 -55.28 32.82 24.65
CA ARG A 8 -55.28 33.48 23.34
C ARG A 8 -54.10 33.05 22.46
N ARG A 9 -54.45 32.50 21.29
CA ARG A 9 -53.60 32.22 20.12
C ARG A 9 -53.23 33.51 19.39
N SER A 10 -52.10 33.53 18.68
CA SER A 10 -51.87 33.92 17.25
C SER A 10 -50.34 33.91 16.95
N PRO A 11 -49.87 33.89 15.68
CA PRO A 11 -49.50 32.68 14.95
C PRO A 11 -47.99 32.57 14.63
N LEU A 12 -47.55 31.36 14.31
CA LEU A 12 -46.28 31.06 13.64
C LEU A 12 -46.27 31.64 12.20
N PRO A 13 -45.10 32.04 11.68
CA PRO A 13 -44.71 31.77 10.31
C PRO A 13 -43.65 30.66 10.29
N GLY A 14 -43.92 29.64 9.49
CA GLY A 14 -43.11 28.43 9.37
C GLY A 14 -41.69 28.72 8.87
N ILE A 15 -40.73 28.08 9.52
CA ILE A 15 -39.38 27.92 8.98
C ILE A 15 -39.37 26.60 8.22
N PHE A 16 -39.11 26.75 6.92
CA PHE A 16 -38.94 25.67 5.95
C PHE A 16 -37.95 24.62 6.45
N LEU A 17 -38.44 23.40 6.55
CA LEU A 17 -37.67 22.18 6.73
C LEU A 17 -37.07 21.80 5.37
N PHE A 18 -35.98 22.46 4.97
CA PHE A 18 -35.21 22.09 3.76
C PHE A 18 -33.73 22.42 3.98
N ALA A 19 -33.01 21.52 4.65
CA ALA A 19 -31.55 21.38 4.53
C ALA A 19 -31.08 20.11 5.27
N SER A 20 -31.47 18.93 4.80
CA SER A 20 -30.83 17.69 5.26
C SER A 20 -30.67 16.64 4.15
N LEU A 21 -30.68 17.08 2.88
CA LEU A 21 -30.58 16.19 1.72
C LEU A 21 -29.57 16.68 0.67
N SER A 22 -28.55 17.44 1.08
CA SER A 22 -27.57 18.05 0.15
C SER A 22 -26.10 17.75 0.46
N CYS A 23 -25.81 16.94 1.48
CA CYS A 23 -24.43 16.56 1.83
C CYS A 23 -24.05 15.12 1.42
N SER A 24 -24.87 14.47 0.59
CA SER A 24 -24.57 13.14 0.04
C SER A 24 -24.19 13.18 -1.45
N LEU A 25 -24.19 14.36 -2.07
CA LEU A 25 -24.00 14.53 -3.52
C LEU A 25 -22.67 15.20 -3.91
N LEU A 26 -21.79 15.49 -2.96
CA LEU A 26 -20.47 16.11 -3.22
C LEU A 26 -19.28 15.18 -3.00
N ALA A 27 -19.52 13.88 -2.84
CA ALA A 27 -18.46 12.87 -2.75
C ALA A 27 -18.72 11.68 -3.68
N SER A 28 -19.17 11.94 -4.92
CA SER A 28 -18.77 11.05 -6.03
C SER A 28 -17.30 11.36 -6.35
N ALA A 29 -16.42 11.13 -5.38
CA ALA A 29 -14.99 11.29 -5.57
C ALA A 29 -14.57 10.28 -6.65
N GLN A 30 -13.67 10.71 -7.54
CA GLN A 30 -13.01 9.81 -8.48
C GLN A 30 -12.45 8.62 -7.70
N GLN A 31 -12.93 7.41 -8.03
CA GLN A 31 -12.61 6.16 -7.37
C GLN A 31 -12.42 5.10 -8.45
N LEU A 32 -11.44 4.21 -8.27
CA LEU A 32 -11.36 3.00 -9.10
C LEU A 32 -12.66 2.21 -8.97
N SER A 33 -13.23 1.78 -10.09
CA SER A 33 -14.34 0.85 -10.09
C SER A 33 -13.92 -0.52 -9.55
N ASP A 34 -14.89 -1.35 -9.15
CA ASP A 34 -14.62 -2.72 -8.70
C ASP A 34 -13.85 -3.52 -9.76
N ASP A 35 -14.17 -3.34 -11.05
CA ASP A 35 -13.46 -3.98 -12.17
C ASP A 35 -12.02 -3.48 -12.32
N GLN A 36 -11.78 -2.18 -12.12
CA GLN A 36 -10.43 -1.60 -12.16
C GLN A 36 -9.58 -2.11 -11.00
N LEU A 37 -10.14 -2.16 -9.79
CA LEU A 37 -9.44 -2.65 -8.62
C LEU A 37 -9.21 -4.17 -8.68
N ALA A 38 -10.16 -4.93 -9.24
CA ALA A 38 -9.96 -6.35 -9.54
C ALA A 38 -8.80 -6.57 -10.52
N LEU A 39 -8.67 -5.73 -11.55
CA LEU A 39 -7.53 -5.77 -12.47
C LEU A 39 -6.20 -5.44 -11.77
N VAL A 40 -6.17 -4.44 -10.88
CA VAL A 40 -4.99 -4.12 -10.05
C VAL A 40 -4.59 -5.34 -9.21
N LYS A 41 -5.54 -5.98 -8.53
CA LYS A 41 -5.30 -7.21 -7.76
C LYS A 41 -4.80 -8.36 -8.65
N ALA A 42 -5.32 -8.50 -9.86
CA ALA A 42 -4.88 -9.52 -10.81
C ALA A 42 -3.42 -9.29 -11.26
N ARG A 43 -3.01 -8.04 -11.49
CA ARG A 43 -1.61 -7.70 -11.82
C ARG A 43 -0.68 -7.87 -10.63
N LEU A 44 -1.13 -7.52 -9.43
CA LEU A 44 -0.42 -7.85 -8.18
C LEU A 44 -0.18 -9.37 -8.09
N ALA A 45 -1.21 -10.18 -8.32
CA ALA A 45 -1.10 -11.63 -8.28
C ALA A 45 -0.16 -12.20 -9.37
N GLN A 46 -0.15 -11.60 -10.55
CA GLN A 46 0.71 -11.99 -11.66
C GLN A 46 2.19 -11.66 -11.43
N GLY A 47 2.48 -10.48 -10.88
CA GLY A 47 3.85 -9.98 -10.79
C GLY A 47 4.58 -10.28 -9.49
N ALA A 48 3.86 -10.50 -8.38
CA ALA A 48 4.48 -10.76 -7.08
C ALA A 48 5.22 -12.10 -7.09
N THR A 49 6.54 -12.04 -7.16
CA THR A 49 7.42 -13.21 -7.26
C THR A 49 8.56 -13.16 -6.25
N HIS A 50 8.95 -11.95 -5.81
CA HIS A 50 9.95 -11.77 -4.77
C HIS A 50 9.35 -11.84 -3.37
N SER A 51 10.20 -12.10 -2.36
CA SER A 51 9.76 -12.35 -0.98
C SER A 51 8.96 -11.19 -0.38
N TRP A 52 9.41 -9.94 -0.55
CA TRP A 52 8.68 -8.76 -0.07
C TRP A 52 7.38 -8.52 -0.83
N GLU A 53 7.34 -8.78 -2.14
CA GLU A 53 6.14 -8.62 -2.97
C GLU A 53 5.06 -9.61 -2.54
N ILE A 54 5.44 -10.86 -2.27
CA ILE A 54 4.53 -11.91 -1.79
C ILE A 54 3.95 -11.55 -0.42
N GLY A 55 4.77 -11.06 0.51
CA GLY A 55 4.30 -10.64 1.83
C GLY A 55 3.39 -9.42 1.77
N THR A 56 3.75 -8.43 0.96
CA THR A 56 2.95 -7.20 0.76
C THR A 56 1.63 -7.52 0.06
N ARG A 57 1.62 -8.45 -0.92
CA ARG A 57 0.38 -8.97 -1.51
C ARG A 57 -0.53 -9.56 -0.44
N ALA A 58 -0.01 -10.45 0.41
CA ALA A 58 -0.82 -11.06 1.46
C ALA A 58 -1.37 -10.03 2.46
N GLN A 59 -0.57 -9.00 2.80
CA GLN A 59 -1.02 -7.90 3.64
C GLN A 59 -2.14 -7.08 2.97
N ALA A 60 -1.96 -6.69 1.71
CA ALA A 60 -2.97 -5.93 0.95
C ALA A 60 -4.30 -6.67 0.83
N LEU A 61 -4.26 -7.99 0.55
CA LEU A 61 -5.46 -8.84 0.51
C LEU A 61 -6.11 -8.96 1.89
N THR A 62 -5.32 -9.08 2.96
CA THR A 62 -5.84 -9.10 4.34
C THR A 62 -6.56 -7.80 4.67
N GLU A 63 -5.97 -6.64 4.34
CA GLU A 63 -6.59 -5.33 4.57
C GLU A 63 -7.85 -5.08 3.75
N TYR A 64 -7.82 -5.49 2.49
CA TYR A 64 -8.90 -5.19 1.56
C TYR A 64 -10.04 -6.21 1.65
N ASP A 65 -9.76 -7.51 1.55
CA ASP A 65 -10.80 -8.54 1.48
C ASP A 65 -11.27 -8.99 2.86
N THR A 66 -10.41 -8.95 3.88
CA THR A 66 -10.74 -9.40 5.24
C THR A 66 -10.29 -8.42 6.33
N PRO A 67 -10.81 -7.17 6.33
CA PRO A 67 -10.33 -6.11 7.22
C PRO A 67 -10.41 -6.47 8.71
N SER A 68 -11.35 -7.33 9.13
CA SER A 68 -11.47 -7.81 10.52
C SER A 68 -10.30 -8.68 10.99
N TYR A 69 -9.46 -9.18 10.07
CA TYR A 69 -8.23 -9.92 10.39
C TYR A 69 -6.96 -9.08 10.23
N SER A 70 -7.09 -7.82 9.79
CA SER A 70 -5.97 -6.88 9.74
C SER A 70 -5.74 -6.22 11.09
N VAL A 71 -4.47 -6.08 11.48
CA VAL A 71 -4.05 -5.33 12.67
C VAL A 71 -4.34 -3.83 12.56
N LEU A 72 -4.68 -3.33 11.38
CA LEU A 72 -4.99 -1.93 11.10
C LEU A 72 -6.49 -1.60 11.21
N ASN A 73 -7.31 -2.59 11.59
CA ASN A 73 -8.71 -2.42 11.93
C ASN A 73 -8.89 -2.60 13.44
N SER A 74 -9.92 -1.97 14.01
CA SER A 74 -10.29 -2.00 15.43
C SER A 74 -10.67 -3.38 16.02
N THR A 75 -10.43 -4.47 15.31
CA THR A 75 -10.72 -5.83 15.78
C THR A 75 -9.66 -6.27 16.80
N GLY A 76 -10.10 -6.88 17.90
CA GLY A 76 -9.20 -7.37 18.95
C GLY A 76 -8.27 -8.46 18.45
N LEU A 77 -7.02 -8.43 18.91
CA LEU A 77 -6.00 -9.45 18.66
C LEU A 77 -5.80 -10.36 19.89
N PRO A 78 -5.63 -11.67 19.70
CA PRO A 78 -5.65 -12.40 18.42
C PRO A 78 -7.05 -12.47 17.76
N PRO A 79 -7.14 -12.59 16.43
CA PRO A 79 -8.44 -12.69 15.74
C PRO A 79 -9.13 -14.03 16.04
N PRO A 80 -10.41 -14.21 15.65
CA PRO A 80 -11.12 -15.47 15.86
C PRO A 80 -10.36 -16.68 15.30
N LYS A 81 -10.23 -17.72 16.13
CA LYS A 81 -9.47 -18.93 15.81
C LYS A 81 -10.21 -19.86 14.85
N SER A 82 -11.51 -20.04 15.05
CA SER A 82 -12.35 -20.96 14.29
C SER A 82 -13.12 -20.25 13.19
N SER A 83 -13.38 -20.97 12.10
CA SER A 83 -14.23 -20.51 10.99
C SER A 83 -13.73 -19.21 10.33
N PRO A 84 -12.47 -19.13 9.88
CA PRO A 84 -12.03 -18.00 9.09
C PRO A 84 -12.92 -17.85 7.84
N PRO A 85 -13.26 -16.61 7.43
CA PRO A 85 -14.08 -16.38 6.24
C PRO A 85 -13.32 -16.78 4.97
N SER A 86 -14.05 -17.18 3.92
CA SER A 86 -13.47 -17.54 2.61
C SER A 86 -12.73 -16.38 1.92
N SER A 87 -12.95 -15.15 2.38
CA SER A 87 -12.17 -13.99 1.95
C SER A 87 -10.69 -14.05 2.37
N LEU A 88 -10.29 -15.01 3.23
CA LEU A 88 -8.90 -15.32 3.55
C LEU A 88 -8.30 -16.45 2.69
N ASP A 89 -9.09 -17.13 1.86
CA ASP A 89 -8.62 -18.32 1.13
C ASP A 89 -7.40 -18.00 0.25
N GLU A 90 -7.36 -16.83 -0.39
CA GLU A 90 -6.19 -16.40 -1.17
C GLU A 90 -4.95 -16.13 -0.31
N VAL A 91 -5.14 -15.53 0.88
CA VAL A 91 -4.04 -15.31 1.85
C VAL A 91 -3.49 -16.64 2.35
N PHE A 92 -4.36 -17.62 2.65
CA PHE A 92 -3.94 -18.96 3.03
C PHE A 92 -3.29 -19.72 1.90
N SER A 93 -3.75 -19.56 0.65
CA SER A 93 -3.11 -20.15 -0.53
C SER A 93 -1.69 -19.64 -0.75
N ILE A 94 -1.45 -18.34 -0.52
CA ILE A 94 -0.10 -17.77 -0.54
C ILE A 94 0.76 -18.39 0.57
N ALA A 95 0.26 -18.44 1.81
CA ALA A 95 0.99 -19.04 2.93
C ALA A 95 1.30 -20.53 2.68
N HIS A 96 0.33 -21.28 2.15
CA HIS A 96 0.47 -22.68 1.77
C HIS A 96 1.57 -22.87 0.73
N SER A 97 1.55 -22.07 -0.34
CA SER A 97 2.55 -22.15 -1.41
C SER A 97 3.96 -21.89 -0.88
N VAL A 98 4.11 -20.90 0.01
CA VAL A 98 5.39 -20.56 0.64
C VAL A 98 5.88 -21.70 1.53
N VAL A 99 5.07 -22.15 2.50
CA VAL A 99 5.47 -23.19 3.45
C VAL A 99 5.67 -24.54 2.77
N GLY A 100 4.84 -24.87 1.76
CA GLY A 100 4.97 -26.08 0.96
C GLY A 100 6.21 -26.12 0.08
N SER A 101 6.83 -24.97 -0.21
CA SER A 101 8.08 -24.88 -0.99
C SER A 101 9.35 -25.04 -0.16
N LEU A 102 9.26 -25.07 1.18
CA LEU A 102 10.42 -25.20 2.05
C LEU A 102 11.02 -26.60 1.97
N ASN A 103 12.31 -26.68 1.64
CA ASN A 103 13.05 -27.94 1.57
C ASN A 103 13.30 -28.49 2.98
N GLY A 104 12.77 -29.67 3.27
CA GLY A 104 12.78 -30.25 4.61
C GLY A 104 11.62 -29.67 5.41
N THR A 105 10.62 -30.52 5.66
CA THR A 105 9.46 -30.27 6.52
C THR A 105 9.85 -29.31 7.65
N GLY A 106 9.11 -28.20 7.80
CA GLY A 106 9.35 -27.06 8.69
C GLY A 106 9.62 -27.41 10.16
N THR A 107 10.66 -28.18 10.41
CA THR A 107 11.11 -28.59 11.73
C THR A 107 11.74 -27.36 12.37
N SER A 108 11.26 -27.03 13.57
CA SER A 108 11.73 -25.90 14.37
C SER A 108 13.24 -25.92 14.70
N THR A 109 13.96 -26.96 14.28
CA THR A 109 15.39 -27.18 14.48
C THR A 109 16.27 -26.47 13.45
N ILE A 110 15.72 -25.99 12.33
CA ILE A 110 16.49 -25.27 11.30
C ILE A 110 16.11 -23.78 11.33
N SER A 111 17.09 -22.91 11.62
CA SER A 111 16.93 -21.46 11.47
C SER A 111 17.02 -21.09 9.98
N GLN A 112 15.88 -20.91 9.32
CA GLN A 112 15.81 -20.55 7.90
C GLN A 112 14.69 -19.53 7.62
N PRO A 113 14.87 -18.65 6.62
CA PRO A 113 13.82 -17.75 6.16
C PRO A 113 12.69 -18.47 5.40
N LEU A 114 11.52 -17.83 5.29
CA LEU A 114 10.32 -18.36 4.63
C LEU A 114 10.44 -18.42 3.11
N ILE A 115 11.18 -17.49 2.50
CA ILE A 115 11.35 -17.38 1.04
C ILE A 115 12.71 -16.75 0.74
N GLY A 116 13.65 -17.49 0.12
CA GLY A 116 14.96 -16.93 -0.25
C GLY A 116 15.69 -16.29 0.93
N GLY A 117 16.49 -15.24 0.71
CA GLY A 117 17.09 -14.44 1.77
C GLY A 117 18.30 -15.06 2.48
N THR A 118 18.87 -16.13 1.92
CA THR A 118 20.07 -16.82 2.46
C THR A 118 21.29 -16.70 1.56
N THR A 119 21.12 -16.23 0.32
CA THR A 119 22.20 -16.11 -0.65
C THR A 119 22.69 -14.68 -0.75
N SER A 120 23.94 -14.53 -1.22
CA SER A 120 24.52 -13.20 -1.37
C SER A 120 23.74 -12.38 -2.41
N GLY A 121 23.38 -11.16 -2.04
CA GLY A 121 22.59 -10.23 -2.85
C GLY A 121 21.15 -10.09 -2.37
N GLU A 122 20.63 -11.06 -1.61
CA GLU A 122 19.26 -11.06 -1.10
C GLU A 122 19.14 -10.28 0.21
N ALA A 123 17.95 -9.72 0.44
CA ALA A 123 17.62 -9.12 1.73
C ALA A 123 17.29 -10.20 2.76
N ALA A 124 17.86 -10.06 3.95
CA ALA A 124 17.59 -10.92 5.10
C ALA A 124 16.22 -10.64 5.74
N GLY A 125 15.73 -9.40 5.60
CA GLY A 125 14.49 -8.93 6.22
C GLY A 125 13.23 -9.26 5.43
N ASP A 126 13.29 -9.18 4.10
CA ASP A 126 12.14 -9.36 3.19
C ASP A 126 11.34 -10.65 3.40
N PRO A 127 11.97 -11.82 3.66
CA PRO A 127 11.21 -13.06 3.88
C PRO A 127 10.25 -13.01 5.08
N ALA A 128 10.47 -12.11 6.03
CA ALA A 128 9.58 -11.95 7.19
C ALA A 128 8.24 -11.27 6.84
N SER A 129 8.16 -10.57 5.71
CA SER A 129 6.97 -9.82 5.29
C SER A 129 5.70 -10.68 5.18
N ILE A 130 5.82 -11.94 4.72
CA ILE A 130 4.72 -12.92 4.64
C ILE A 130 4.39 -13.58 5.99
N GLY A 131 5.21 -13.37 7.01
CA GLY A 131 5.13 -14.08 8.29
C GLY A 131 3.79 -13.92 9.01
N VAL A 132 3.10 -12.78 8.86
CA VAL A 132 1.76 -12.57 9.44
C VAL A 132 0.73 -13.52 8.81
N ALA A 133 0.79 -13.75 7.49
CA ALA A 133 -0.10 -14.69 6.80
C ALA A 133 0.17 -16.15 7.21
N VAL A 134 1.44 -16.52 7.34
CA VAL A 134 1.86 -17.85 7.86
C VAL A 134 1.34 -18.06 9.30
N LEU A 135 1.47 -17.03 10.14
CA LEU A 135 0.95 -17.05 11.51
C LEU A 135 -0.58 -17.13 11.56
N LEU A 136 -1.29 -16.48 10.63
CA LEU A 136 -2.74 -16.59 10.49
C LEU A 136 -3.17 -18.00 10.07
N ALA A 137 -2.48 -18.59 9.08
CA ALA A 137 -2.73 -19.97 8.64
C ALA A 137 -2.54 -20.96 9.81
N ASN A 138 -1.46 -20.80 10.58
CA ASN A 138 -1.25 -21.58 11.81
C ASN A 138 -2.37 -21.36 12.84
N TRP A 139 -2.65 -20.09 13.19
CA TRP A 139 -3.62 -19.72 14.22
C TRP A 139 -5.00 -20.30 13.92
N THR A 140 -5.42 -20.24 12.66
CA THR A 140 -6.73 -20.70 12.19
C THR A 140 -6.80 -22.20 11.86
N GLY A 141 -5.70 -22.94 12.03
CA GLY A 141 -5.68 -24.39 11.93
C GLY A 141 -5.53 -24.97 10.53
N GLN A 142 -5.07 -24.19 9.54
CA GLN A 142 -4.91 -24.65 8.14
C GLN A 142 -4.01 -25.90 8.04
N GLY A 143 -2.98 -25.98 8.88
CA GLY A 143 -2.06 -27.13 8.95
C GLY A 143 -2.74 -28.48 9.23
N SER A 144 -3.91 -28.48 9.89
CA SER A 144 -4.69 -29.71 10.12
C SER A 144 -5.37 -30.22 8.85
N SER A 145 -5.56 -29.35 7.85
CA SER A 145 -6.23 -29.68 6.59
C SER A 145 -5.24 -30.04 5.48
N ASP A 146 -4.10 -29.36 5.41
CA ASP A 146 -3.11 -29.55 4.34
C ASP A 146 -1.83 -30.29 4.77
N GLY A 147 -1.63 -30.51 6.08
CA GLY A 147 -0.48 -31.23 6.63
C GLY A 147 0.80 -30.39 6.73
N LEU A 148 0.76 -29.09 6.50
CA LEU A 148 1.93 -28.21 6.59
C LEU A 148 2.19 -27.70 8.02
N ASP A 149 3.48 -27.59 8.39
CA ASP A 149 3.92 -27.06 9.69
C ASP A 149 4.15 -25.54 9.63
N TYR A 150 3.04 -24.79 9.62
CA TYR A 150 3.08 -23.31 9.66
C TYR A 150 3.73 -22.77 10.94
N ALA A 151 3.56 -23.44 12.09
CA ALA A 151 4.14 -23.02 13.36
C ALA A 151 5.67 -23.14 13.33
N GLY A 152 6.17 -24.29 12.88
CA GLY A 152 7.59 -24.55 12.74
C GLY A 152 8.25 -23.65 11.70
N ALA A 153 7.58 -23.39 10.56
CA ALA A 153 8.07 -22.44 9.56
C ALA A 153 8.18 -21.00 10.11
N ALA A 154 7.18 -20.52 10.84
CA ALA A 154 7.24 -19.21 11.49
C ALA A 154 8.34 -19.15 12.57
N GLN A 155 8.52 -20.22 13.35
CA GLN A 155 9.60 -20.30 14.34
C GLN A 155 10.99 -20.28 13.67
N ALA A 156 11.16 -20.99 12.55
CA ALA A 156 12.41 -21.03 11.79
C ALA A 156 12.81 -19.63 11.29
N GLN A 157 11.86 -18.86 10.75
CA GLN A 157 12.05 -17.47 10.33
C GLN A 157 12.43 -16.56 11.50
N LEU A 158 11.76 -16.74 12.65
CA LEU A 158 12.10 -15.99 13.86
C LEU A 158 13.54 -16.28 14.29
N ASN A 159 13.92 -17.55 14.38
CA ASN A 159 15.28 -17.95 14.76
C ASN A 159 16.31 -17.45 13.77
N TYR A 160 16.00 -17.47 12.46
CA TYR A 160 16.86 -16.91 11.43
C TYR A 160 17.19 -15.43 11.70
N LEU A 161 16.15 -14.61 11.89
CA LEU A 161 16.31 -13.18 12.17
C LEU A 161 17.08 -12.91 13.46
N LEU A 162 16.83 -13.71 14.51
CA LEU A 162 17.40 -13.44 15.83
C LEU A 162 18.83 -13.96 15.99
N GLU A 163 19.18 -15.05 15.32
CA GLU A 163 20.42 -15.80 15.57
C GLU A 163 21.39 -15.78 14.39
N LYS A 164 20.93 -15.57 13.16
CA LYS A 164 21.76 -15.67 11.95
C LYS A 164 22.03 -14.32 11.28
N VAL A 165 21.07 -13.41 11.33
CA VAL A 165 21.20 -12.09 10.71
C VAL A 165 22.10 -11.18 11.57
N PRO A 166 23.12 -10.51 11.00
CA PRO A 166 24.00 -9.64 11.75
C PRO A 166 23.26 -8.43 12.32
N ARG A 167 23.84 -7.80 13.34
CA ARG A 167 23.27 -6.62 14.00
C ARG A 167 24.22 -5.44 13.97
N SER A 168 23.68 -4.22 13.94
CA SER A 168 24.45 -3.02 14.25
C SER A 168 24.97 -3.04 15.68
N SER A 169 25.92 -2.16 16.00
CA SER A 169 26.43 -1.96 17.37
C SER A 169 25.33 -1.61 18.37
N ASP A 170 24.28 -0.94 17.91
CA ASP A 170 23.12 -0.55 18.73
C ASP A 170 22.03 -1.65 18.80
N GLY A 171 22.26 -2.78 18.14
CA GLY A 171 21.40 -3.97 18.21
C GLY A 171 20.31 -4.06 17.13
N ALA A 172 20.32 -3.17 16.13
CA ALA A 172 19.40 -3.23 15.00
C ALA A 172 19.72 -4.46 14.14
N ILE A 173 18.73 -5.31 13.86
CA ILE A 173 18.87 -6.43 12.93
C ILE A 173 19.12 -5.84 11.55
N SER A 174 20.14 -6.34 10.85
CA SER A 174 20.48 -5.89 9.51
C SER A 174 19.41 -6.31 8.50
N HIS A 175 19.22 -5.50 7.46
CA HIS A 175 18.44 -5.86 6.29
C HIS A 175 19.21 -6.78 5.32
N ARG A 176 20.54 -6.89 5.49
CA ARG A 176 21.45 -7.70 4.65
C ARG A 176 22.27 -8.67 5.50
N ILE A 177 22.72 -9.78 4.92
CA ILE A 177 23.53 -10.79 5.63
C ILE A 177 25.03 -10.57 5.53
N GLU A 178 25.52 -9.96 4.45
CA GLU A 178 26.95 -9.87 4.16
C GLU A 178 27.62 -8.75 4.95
N ASN A 179 26.88 -7.66 5.15
CA ASN A 179 27.29 -6.49 5.89
C ASN A 179 26.07 -5.90 6.60
N VAL A 180 26.30 -5.23 7.73
CA VAL A 180 25.23 -4.49 8.40
C VAL A 180 24.78 -3.34 7.50
N GLN A 181 23.52 -3.40 7.07
CA GLN A 181 22.85 -2.33 6.35
C GLN A 181 21.43 -2.17 6.87
N LEU A 182 21.03 -0.92 7.12
CA LEU A 182 19.72 -0.56 7.63
C LEU A 182 18.98 0.16 6.51
N TRP A 183 17.98 -0.50 5.92
CA TRP A 183 17.14 0.01 4.84
C TRP A 183 15.77 0.37 5.41
N SER A 184 15.20 1.52 5.02
CA SER A 184 13.88 1.97 5.51
C SER A 184 12.79 0.90 5.41
N ASP A 185 12.88 0.07 4.37
CA ASP A 185 12.00 -1.03 3.97
C ASP A 185 11.86 -2.09 5.07
N PHE A 186 12.95 -2.35 5.80
CA PHE A 186 12.99 -3.33 6.89
C PHE A 186 11.83 -3.16 7.88
N VAL A 187 11.43 -1.92 8.13
CA VAL A 187 10.40 -1.57 9.10
C VAL A 187 9.03 -2.13 8.72
N TYR A 188 8.74 -2.30 7.43
CA TYR A 188 7.53 -2.99 6.97
C TYR A 188 7.69 -4.52 6.98
N MET A 189 8.90 -5.03 6.76
CA MET A 189 9.13 -6.47 6.61
C MET A 189 9.15 -7.20 7.97
N VAL A 190 10.02 -6.77 8.88
CA VAL A 190 10.38 -7.57 10.07
C VAL A 190 9.59 -7.19 11.33
N PRO A 191 9.52 -5.92 11.76
CA PRO A 191 8.83 -5.57 13.01
C PRO A 191 7.37 -6.04 13.08
N PRO A 192 6.54 -5.94 12.02
CA PRO A 192 5.16 -6.43 12.07
C PRO A 192 5.07 -7.93 12.33
N PHE A 193 5.95 -8.73 11.72
CA PHE A 193 6.04 -10.17 11.98
C PHE A 193 6.39 -10.46 13.45
N LEU A 194 7.43 -9.81 13.99
CA LEU A 194 7.85 -9.98 15.39
C LEU A 194 6.72 -9.61 16.36
N ALA A 195 6.05 -8.47 16.13
CA ALA A 195 4.95 -8.01 16.97
C ALA A 195 3.78 -9.01 16.96
N TYR A 196 3.37 -9.46 15.77
CA TYR A 196 2.25 -10.38 15.61
C TYR A 196 2.56 -11.75 16.22
N TYR A 197 3.76 -12.29 15.98
CA TYR A 197 4.24 -13.51 16.60
C TYR A 197 4.18 -13.40 18.13
N GLY A 198 4.68 -12.28 18.69
CA GLY A 198 4.70 -12.03 20.13
C GLY A 198 3.31 -11.97 20.75
N VAL A 199 2.33 -11.37 20.06
CA VAL A 199 0.93 -11.33 20.52
C VAL A 199 0.31 -12.72 20.55
N LEU A 200 0.42 -13.50 19.46
CA LEU A 200 -0.14 -14.85 19.38
C LEU A 200 0.44 -15.80 20.42
N ASN A 201 1.72 -15.63 20.76
CA ASN A 201 2.44 -16.48 21.71
C ASN A 201 2.53 -15.89 23.12
N GLN A 202 1.78 -14.82 23.42
CA GLN A 202 1.80 -14.15 24.73
C GLN A 202 3.22 -13.78 25.21
N ASN A 203 4.07 -13.32 24.30
CA ASN A 203 5.44 -12.90 24.56
C ASN A 203 5.60 -11.38 24.38
N GLN A 204 5.41 -10.62 25.46
CA GLN A 204 5.54 -9.16 25.44
C GLN A 204 6.96 -8.70 25.04
N SER A 205 8.00 -9.44 25.42
CA SER A 205 9.38 -9.09 25.09
C SER A 205 9.62 -9.10 23.59
N LEU A 206 8.94 -9.98 22.85
CA LEU A 206 9.02 -9.99 21.38
C LEU A 206 8.28 -8.82 20.73
N VAL A 207 7.15 -8.40 21.31
CA VAL A 207 6.45 -7.17 20.90
C VAL A 207 7.30 -5.93 21.19
N GLN A 208 7.99 -5.92 22.33
CA GLN A 208 8.95 -4.88 22.68
C GLN A 208 10.14 -4.86 21.69
N LEU A 209 10.66 -6.03 21.30
CA LEU A 209 11.71 -6.12 20.28
C LEU A 209 11.24 -5.52 18.95
N ALA A 210 10.01 -5.79 18.51
CA ALA A 210 9.45 -5.19 17.29
C ALA A 210 9.47 -3.66 17.35
N TYR A 211 8.97 -3.09 18.45
CA TYR A 211 9.03 -1.64 18.70
C TYR A 211 10.48 -1.12 18.70
N ASP A 212 11.40 -1.81 19.38
CA ASP A 212 12.80 -1.40 19.45
C ASP A 212 13.47 -1.42 18.08
N GLN A 213 13.12 -2.36 17.19
CA GLN A 213 13.60 -2.32 15.80
C GLN A 213 13.10 -1.07 15.06
N CYS A 214 11.83 -0.68 15.20
CA CYS A 214 11.35 0.60 14.64
C CYS A 214 12.14 1.80 15.18
N ARG A 215 12.38 1.82 16.50
CA ARG A 215 13.13 2.90 17.17
C ARG A 215 14.57 2.99 16.66
N LEU A 216 15.26 1.86 16.56
CA LEU A 216 16.65 1.81 16.12
C LEU A 216 16.78 2.21 14.65
N TYR A 217 15.86 1.78 13.79
CA TYR A 217 15.82 2.21 12.39
C TYR A 217 15.55 3.71 12.26
N ARG A 218 14.61 4.27 13.03
CA ARG A 218 14.42 5.72 13.10
C ARG A 218 15.71 6.42 13.50
N GLN A 219 16.36 6.00 14.58
CA GLN A 219 17.60 6.61 15.07
C GLN A 219 18.71 6.59 14.02
N ALA A 220 18.78 5.56 13.19
CA ALA A 220 19.78 5.44 12.14
C ALA A 220 19.44 6.24 10.87
N LEU A 221 18.16 6.38 10.51
CA LEU A 221 17.75 6.85 9.19
C LEU A 221 17.10 8.22 9.16
N VAL A 222 16.54 8.71 10.28
CA VAL A 222 15.91 10.04 10.33
C VAL A 222 16.93 11.13 9.96
N ASP A 223 16.51 12.05 9.12
CA ASP A 223 17.21 13.28 8.79
C ASP A 223 16.41 14.47 9.33
N GLU A 224 16.88 15.02 10.45
CA GLU A 224 16.24 16.15 11.12
C GLU A 224 16.40 17.46 10.31
N ASP A 225 17.45 17.58 9.49
CA ASP A 225 17.66 18.74 8.62
C ASP A 225 16.69 18.71 7.44
N ALA A 226 16.24 17.51 7.03
CA ALA A 226 15.20 17.29 6.04
C ALA A 226 13.78 17.19 6.63
N GLY A 227 13.54 17.79 7.80
CA GLY A 227 12.22 17.89 8.40
C GLY A 227 11.66 16.57 8.94
N GLY A 228 12.52 15.58 9.20
CA GLY A 228 12.15 14.27 9.75
C GLY A 228 11.87 13.21 8.69
N MET A 229 12.15 13.48 7.40
CA MET A 229 12.22 12.45 6.37
C MET A 229 13.32 11.43 6.72
N TRP A 230 13.17 10.21 6.24
CA TRP A 230 14.17 9.16 6.43
C TRP A 230 15.02 9.03 5.18
N ARG A 231 16.33 8.90 5.39
CA ARG A 231 17.27 8.40 4.38
C ARG A 231 16.92 6.94 4.05
N HIS A 232 17.20 6.54 2.82
CA HIS A 232 16.87 5.20 2.35
C HIS A 232 17.75 4.11 3.01
N ILE A 233 19.08 4.24 2.96
CA ILE A 233 20.02 3.19 3.43
C ILE A 233 21.16 3.80 4.26
N ALA A 234 21.38 3.24 5.45
CA ALA A 234 22.59 3.44 6.25
C ALA A 234 23.46 2.18 6.31
N GLY A 235 24.78 2.32 6.17
CA GLY A 235 25.75 1.23 6.21
C GLY A 235 26.89 1.44 5.22
N ASN A 236 27.62 0.36 4.89
CA ASN A 236 28.79 0.42 3.99
C ASN A 236 28.46 0.84 2.54
N SER A 237 27.20 0.74 2.12
CA SER A 237 26.70 1.19 0.82
C SER A 237 25.45 2.03 1.07
N SER A 238 25.66 3.24 1.60
CA SER A 238 24.59 4.15 1.99
C SER A 238 23.91 4.79 0.78
N ASP A 239 22.60 4.99 0.91
CA ASP A 239 21.80 5.87 0.09
C ASP A 239 21.19 6.91 1.02
N ASN A 240 21.70 8.14 0.94
CA ASN A 240 21.27 9.24 1.79
C ASN A 240 20.04 9.98 1.21
N GLY A 241 19.51 9.57 0.07
CA GLY A 241 18.33 10.20 -0.51
C GLY A 241 17.05 9.91 0.29
N HIS A 242 16.12 10.85 0.26
CA HIS A 242 14.79 10.73 0.85
C HIS A 242 13.82 10.03 -0.10
N TRP A 243 14.05 8.74 -0.31
CA TRP A 243 13.24 7.92 -1.21
C TRP A 243 11.80 7.83 -0.70
N THR A 244 10.83 8.19 -1.54
CA THR A 244 9.42 8.31 -1.17
C THR A 244 8.81 6.99 -0.75
N THR A 245 9.04 5.93 -1.52
CA THR A 245 8.54 4.58 -1.18
C THR A 245 9.18 4.07 0.11
N GLY A 246 10.47 4.31 0.33
CA GLY A 246 11.16 3.96 1.59
C GLY A 246 10.54 4.62 2.82
N ASN A 247 10.21 5.91 2.74
CA ASN A 247 9.47 6.62 3.79
C ASN A 247 8.06 6.05 3.99
N GLY A 248 7.38 5.68 2.90
CA GLY A 248 6.10 4.97 2.94
C GLY A 248 6.19 3.62 3.67
N TRP A 249 7.21 2.81 3.37
CA TRP A 249 7.46 1.53 4.04
C TRP A 249 7.67 1.70 5.54
N ALA A 250 8.50 2.67 5.93
CA ALA A 250 8.76 2.97 7.33
C ALA A 250 7.46 3.34 8.08
N ALA A 251 6.66 4.24 7.51
CA ALA A 251 5.38 4.65 8.09
C ALA A 251 4.39 3.48 8.18
N ALA A 252 4.21 2.71 7.10
CA ALA A 252 3.27 1.59 7.05
C ALA A 252 3.67 0.46 8.01
N GLY A 253 4.96 0.13 8.10
CA GLY A 253 5.47 -0.85 9.05
C GLY A 253 5.24 -0.45 10.51
N MET A 254 5.53 0.80 10.86
CA MET A 254 5.26 1.34 12.20
C MET A 254 3.77 1.31 12.54
N LEU A 255 2.88 1.61 11.59
CA LEU A 255 1.43 1.53 11.80
C LEU A 255 0.96 0.09 12.03
N ARG A 256 1.53 -0.91 11.35
CA ARG A 256 1.23 -2.33 11.61
C ARG A 256 1.66 -2.76 13.02
N VAL A 257 2.82 -2.29 13.49
CA VAL A 257 3.25 -2.50 14.88
C VAL A 257 2.34 -1.78 15.88
N LEU A 258 1.96 -0.53 15.57
CA LEU A 258 1.04 0.27 16.38
C LEU A 258 -0.30 -0.44 16.58
N GLY A 259 -0.95 -0.84 15.48
CA GLY A 259 -2.23 -1.55 15.52
C GLY A 259 -2.12 -2.87 16.29
N THR A 260 -1.02 -3.60 16.10
CA THR A 260 -0.74 -4.83 16.86
C THR A 260 -0.65 -4.57 18.36
N ILE A 261 0.03 -3.50 18.79
CA ILE A 261 0.12 -3.11 20.20
C ILE A 261 -1.26 -2.68 20.73
N GLN A 262 -1.95 -1.78 20.03
CA GLN A 262 -3.20 -1.17 20.49
C GLN A 262 -4.34 -2.18 20.64
N HIS A 263 -4.37 -3.20 19.78
CA HIS A 263 -5.46 -4.18 19.72
C HIS A 263 -5.16 -5.48 20.48
N SER A 264 -3.98 -5.62 21.08
CA SER A 264 -3.57 -6.80 21.85
C SER A 264 -3.75 -6.63 23.38
N GLN A 265 -3.48 -7.71 24.11
CA GLN A 265 -3.40 -7.74 25.57
C GLN A 265 -2.34 -6.78 26.17
N TYR A 266 -1.46 -6.18 25.35
CA TYR A 266 -0.39 -5.29 25.81
C TYR A 266 -0.68 -3.81 25.67
N SER A 267 -1.81 -3.42 25.07
CA SER A 267 -2.21 -2.04 24.79
C SER A 267 -1.96 -1.07 25.96
N LYS A 268 -2.40 -1.42 27.18
CA LYS A 268 -2.20 -0.59 28.38
C LYS A 268 -0.73 -0.49 28.81
N LYS A 269 0.01 -1.59 28.74
CA LYS A 269 1.41 -1.68 29.19
C LYS A 269 2.37 -1.00 28.22
N MET A 270 2.01 -0.96 26.94
CA MET A 270 2.84 -0.42 25.86
C MET A 270 2.28 0.90 25.29
N LYS A 271 1.52 1.64 26.09
CA LYS A 271 0.92 2.92 25.67
C LYS A 271 1.94 3.97 25.24
N ASN A 272 3.13 3.96 25.83
CA ASN A 272 4.19 4.92 25.50
C ASN A 272 4.80 4.57 24.15
N GLN A 273 5.08 3.29 23.91
CA GLN A 273 5.54 2.76 22.63
C GLN A 273 4.53 3.06 21.51
N ALA A 274 3.23 2.89 21.79
CA ALA A 274 2.18 3.27 20.85
C ALA A 274 2.20 4.78 20.55
N LYS A 275 2.39 5.63 21.56
CA LYS A 275 2.51 7.08 21.39
C LYS A 275 3.74 7.46 20.55
N ASP A 276 4.87 6.80 20.78
CA ASP A 276 6.12 7.05 20.06
C ASP A 276 5.95 6.68 18.58
N LEU A 277 5.36 5.52 18.26
CA LEU A 277 5.05 5.12 16.88
C LEU A 277 4.13 6.13 16.16
N VAL A 278 3.09 6.65 16.85
CA VAL A 278 2.23 7.72 16.31
C VAL A 278 3.06 8.99 16.00
N GLY A 279 3.97 9.36 16.91
CA GLY A 279 4.86 10.49 16.73
C GLY A 279 5.76 10.33 15.50
N TRP A 280 6.42 9.18 15.37
CA TRP A 280 7.38 8.92 14.29
C TRP A 280 6.72 8.81 12.91
N VAL A 281 5.52 8.24 12.83
CA VAL A 281 4.74 8.25 11.57
C VAL A 281 4.33 9.69 11.24
N SER A 282 3.95 10.49 12.23
CA SER A 282 3.60 11.91 12.02
C SER A 282 4.82 12.74 11.58
N GLU A 283 6.02 12.44 12.07
CA GLU A 283 7.28 13.05 11.61
C GLU A 283 7.53 12.78 10.14
N ILE A 284 7.41 11.52 9.69
CA ILE A 284 7.52 11.17 8.27
C ILE A 284 6.49 11.95 7.45
N HIS A 285 5.23 12.00 7.87
CA HIS A 285 4.22 12.77 7.14
C HIS A 285 4.55 14.27 7.09
N ASN A 286 4.95 14.87 8.21
CA ASN A 286 5.34 16.28 8.28
C ASN A 286 6.55 16.59 7.37
N GLY A 287 7.50 15.66 7.26
CA GLY A 287 8.66 15.80 6.38
C GLY A 287 8.29 15.63 4.91
N MET A 288 7.48 14.63 4.56
CA MET A 288 7.16 14.29 3.17
C MET A 288 6.17 15.27 2.51
N TYR A 289 5.05 15.59 3.16
CA TYR A 289 3.95 16.33 2.51
C TYR A 289 4.27 17.76 2.03
N PRO A 290 5.23 18.51 2.60
CA PRO A 290 5.74 19.75 2.00
C PRO A 290 6.30 19.60 0.58
N HIS A 291 6.73 18.39 0.19
CA HIS A 291 7.30 18.08 -1.12
C HIS A 291 6.28 17.55 -2.13
N LEU A 292 4.99 17.53 -1.80
CA LEU A 292 3.94 17.09 -2.72
C LEU A 292 3.90 18.00 -3.96
N GLN A 293 3.97 17.41 -5.15
CA GLN A 293 3.99 18.16 -6.40
C GLN A 293 2.61 18.71 -6.75
N THR A 294 2.55 19.63 -7.71
CA THR A 294 1.26 20.15 -8.23
C THR A 294 0.43 19.06 -8.93
N THR A 295 1.07 17.98 -9.41
CA THR A 295 0.42 16.78 -9.93
C THR A 295 -0.26 15.95 -8.83
N SER A 296 -0.07 16.32 -7.55
CA SER A 296 -0.49 15.54 -6.38
C SER A 296 0.16 14.15 -6.29
N LEU A 297 1.31 13.98 -6.95
CA LEU A 297 2.25 12.89 -6.70
C LEU A 297 3.49 13.44 -5.99
N PHE A 298 4.23 12.57 -5.32
CA PHE A 298 5.59 12.86 -4.88
C PHE A 298 6.60 12.57 -5.99
N LYS A 299 7.80 13.11 -5.85
CA LYS A 299 8.98 12.70 -6.60
C LYS A 299 9.55 11.39 -6.04
N ASN A 300 10.29 10.62 -6.82
CA ASN A 300 10.91 9.37 -6.36
C ASN A 300 11.83 9.61 -5.17
N TYR A 301 12.67 10.64 -5.25
CA TYR A 301 13.29 11.26 -4.07
C TYR A 301 12.58 12.58 -3.81
N ALA A 302 11.94 12.71 -2.65
CA ALA A 302 10.92 13.74 -2.41
C ALA A 302 11.43 15.17 -2.64
N ASP A 303 12.67 15.44 -2.25
CA ASP A 303 13.35 16.72 -2.33
C ASP A 303 14.28 16.87 -3.55
N ASP A 304 14.33 15.87 -4.44
CA ASP A 304 15.05 15.95 -5.71
C ASP A 304 14.09 16.19 -6.89
N SER A 305 14.04 17.44 -7.34
CA SER A 305 13.24 17.87 -8.48
C SER A 305 13.62 17.22 -9.82
N ALA A 306 14.84 16.67 -9.94
CA ALA A 306 15.29 15.98 -11.15
C ALA A 306 14.76 14.54 -11.25
N SER A 307 14.28 13.98 -10.13
CA SER A 307 13.71 12.63 -10.12
C SER A 307 12.30 12.59 -10.73
N PHE A 308 11.87 11.40 -11.14
CA PHE A 308 10.56 11.17 -11.75
C PHE A 308 9.45 11.26 -10.70
N ASP A 309 8.21 11.56 -11.13
CA ASP A 309 7.04 11.43 -10.25
C ASP A 309 6.89 9.94 -9.87
N GLU A 310 6.49 9.63 -8.64
CA GLU A 310 6.51 8.26 -8.13
C GLU A 310 5.15 7.93 -7.51
N ALA A 311 4.40 7.05 -8.18
CA ALA A 311 3.02 6.74 -7.84
C ALA A 311 2.90 5.71 -6.70
N SER A 312 3.83 4.77 -6.56
CA SER A 312 3.74 3.68 -5.58
C SER A 312 3.87 4.21 -4.15
N GLY A 313 4.96 4.90 -3.85
CA GLY A 313 5.20 5.60 -2.60
C GLY A 313 4.18 6.69 -2.32
N THR A 314 3.65 7.37 -3.35
CA THR A 314 2.48 8.26 -3.17
C THR A 314 1.26 7.50 -2.65
N ALA A 315 0.93 6.35 -3.24
CA ALA A 315 -0.19 5.53 -2.80
C ALA A 315 0.01 5.03 -1.36
N LEU A 316 1.22 4.56 -1.04
CA LEU A 316 1.55 4.08 0.31
C LEU A 316 1.49 5.20 1.35
N LEU A 317 2.06 6.37 1.08
CA LEU A 317 1.98 7.52 1.99
C LEU A 317 0.53 7.98 2.21
N ALA A 318 -0.30 8.00 1.16
CA ALA A 318 -1.72 8.29 1.32
C ALA A 318 -2.41 7.23 2.20
N SER A 319 -2.13 5.93 1.98
CA SER A 319 -2.62 4.83 2.82
C SER A 319 -2.28 5.06 4.30
N THR A 320 -1.02 5.37 4.59
CA THR A 320 -0.55 5.57 5.98
C THR A 320 -1.22 6.77 6.67
N VAL A 321 -1.60 7.83 5.94
CA VAL A 321 -2.36 8.94 6.51
C VAL A 321 -3.78 8.50 6.93
N TYR A 322 -4.49 7.75 6.08
CA TYR A 322 -5.81 7.22 6.45
C TYR A 322 -5.70 6.26 7.64
N ARG A 323 -4.70 5.38 7.64
CA ARG A 323 -4.46 4.43 8.75
C ARG A 323 -4.10 5.14 10.05
N LEU A 324 -3.28 6.20 10.01
CA LEU A 324 -2.96 7.00 11.20
C LEU A 324 -4.20 7.75 11.73
N ALA A 325 -5.06 8.26 10.85
CA ALA A 325 -6.34 8.85 11.24
C ALA A 325 -7.24 7.82 11.96
N LEU A 326 -7.33 6.59 11.42
CA LEU A 326 -8.12 5.51 12.01
C LEU A 326 -7.59 5.05 13.37
N LEU A 327 -6.27 4.88 13.51
CA LEU A 327 -5.64 4.32 14.72
C LEU A 327 -5.40 5.35 15.83
N ALA A 328 -5.23 6.63 15.47
CA ALA A 328 -4.78 7.66 16.40
C ALA A 328 -5.55 8.99 16.32
N GLY A 329 -6.51 9.15 15.39
CA GLY A 329 -7.26 10.39 15.22
C GLY A 329 -6.43 11.57 14.73
N VAL A 330 -5.29 11.31 14.08
CA VAL A 330 -4.43 12.35 13.50
C VAL A 330 -4.93 12.67 12.10
N HIS A 331 -5.41 13.90 11.91
CA HIS A 331 -6.11 14.32 10.68
C HIS A 331 -5.32 15.30 9.81
N THR A 332 -4.11 15.70 10.23
CA THR A 332 -3.34 16.82 9.66
C THR A 332 -3.18 16.75 8.13
N HIS A 333 -2.86 15.56 7.60
CA HIS A 333 -2.55 15.37 6.19
C HIS A 333 -3.69 14.75 5.37
N LEU A 334 -4.86 14.48 5.96
CA LEU A 334 -6.00 13.86 5.25
C LEU A 334 -6.39 14.63 3.97
N PRO A 335 -6.47 15.97 3.95
CA PRO A 335 -6.79 16.68 2.72
C PRO A 335 -5.77 16.49 1.59
N LEU A 336 -4.49 16.27 1.92
CA LEU A 336 -3.45 16.02 0.93
C LEU A 336 -3.46 14.54 0.48
N ALA A 337 -3.69 13.60 1.40
CA ALA A 337 -3.88 12.19 1.06
C ALA A 337 -5.09 11.97 0.12
N GLU A 338 -6.17 12.74 0.29
CA GLU A 338 -7.32 12.73 -0.64
C GLU A 338 -6.93 13.25 -2.04
N LYS A 339 -6.09 14.29 -2.13
CA LYS A 339 -5.57 14.76 -3.42
C LYS A 339 -4.73 13.68 -4.10
N CYS A 340 -3.83 13.04 -3.36
CA CYS A 340 -3.00 11.94 -3.87
C CYS A 340 -3.89 10.79 -4.41
N ARG A 341 -4.83 10.30 -3.60
CA ARG A 341 -5.75 9.22 -3.97
C ARG A 341 -6.56 9.57 -5.22
N THR A 342 -7.11 10.78 -5.26
CA THR A 342 -7.91 11.26 -6.39
C THR A 342 -7.05 11.37 -7.65
N ALA A 343 -5.85 11.93 -7.55
CA ALA A 343 -4.91 12.05 -8.66
C ALA A 343 -4.52 10.69 -9.24
N LEU A 344 -4.17 9.72 -8.40
CA LEU A 344 -3.83 8.35 -8.83
C LEU A 344 -4.96 7.68 -9.63
N SER A 345 -6.22 7.99 -9.33
CA SER A 345 -7.39 7.47 -10.05
C SER A 345 -7.95 8.41 -11.13
N ALA A 346 -7.25 9.51 -11.44
CA ALA A 346 -7.74 10.53 -12.36
C ALA A 346 -7.91 9.99 -13.79
N PRO A 347 -8.95 10.42 -14.52
CA PRO A 347 -9.12 10.03 -15.90
C PRO A 347 -8.07 10.70 -16.80
N ASN A 348 -7.67 10.03 -17.86
CA ASN A 348 -6.85 10.60 -18.91
C ASN A 348 -7.73 11.54 -19.75
N ASN A 349 -7.60 12.85 -19.53
CA ASN A 349 -8.37 13.88 -20.24
C ASN A 349 -7.98 14.05 -21.73
N SER A 350 -7.18 13.15 -22.31
CA SER A 350 -6.87 13.10 -23.74
C SER A 350 -8.03 12.55 -24.59
N THR A 351 -9.28 12.87 -24.25
CA THR A 351 -10.40 12.65 -25.17
C THR A 351 -10.42 13.81 -26.14
N THR A 352 -9.74 13.64 -27.29
CA THR A 352 -9.90 14.49 -28.47
C THR A 352 -11.38 14.71 -28.75
N THR A 353 -11.80 15.97 -28.70
CA THR A 353 -12.99 16.48 -29.38
C THR A 353 -12.85 16.17 -30.86
N SER A 354 -13.38 15.04 -31.32
CA SER A 354 -13.48 14.73 -32.75
C SER A 354 -14.61 15.56 -33.35
N SER A 355 -14.31 16.83 -33.62
CA SER A 355 -15.08 17.62 -34.57
C SER A 355 -14.87 17.01 -35.96
N ALA A 356 -15.86 16.23 -36.40
CA ALA A 356 -15.93 15.69 -37.74
C ALA A 356 -15.79 16.83 -38.78
N SER A 357 -14.66 16.83 -39.49
CA SER A 357 -14.46 17.61 -40.70
C SER A 357 -14.11 16.64 -41.81
N SER A 358 -15.11 16.32 -42.62
CA SER A 358 -15.01 15.50 -43.81
C SER A 358 -14.27 16.23 -44.92
N SER A 359 -13.19 15.65 -45.43
CA SER A 359 -12.76 15.88 -46.81
C SER A 359 -11.99 14.68 -47.34
N SER A 360 -12.66 13.96 -48.24
CA SER A 360 -12.17 12.88 -49.08
C SER A 360 -11.31 13.40 -50.23
N ALA A 361 -10.18 12.73 -50.51
CA ALA A 361 -9.68 12.52 -51.87
C ALA A 361 -8.64 11.39 -51.91
N SER A 362 -8.71 10.62 -52.98
CA SER A 362 -8.20 9.26 -53.17
C SER A 362 -6.97 9.18 -54.08
N SER A 363 -6.33 8.00 -54.03
CA SER A 363 -5.49 7.31 -55.03
C SER A 363 -4.09 7.86 -55.36
N ALA A 364 -3.04 7.03 -55.24
CA ALA A 364 -2.63 6.10 -56.30
C ALA A 364 -1.39 5.26 -55.89
N SER A 365 -1.37 4.03 -56.40
CA SER A 365 -0.33 3.00 -56.32
C SER A 365 0.93 3.30 -57.13
N SER A 366 2.09 2.84 -56.67
CA SER A 366 3.13 2.28 -57.55
C SER A 366 4.11 1.37 -56.81
N SER A 367 4.55 0.36 -57.54
CA SER A 367 5.33 -0.81 -57.16
C SER A 367 6.79 -0.71 -57.64
N SER A 368 7.74 -1.19 -56.86
CA SER A 368 9.07 -1.67 -57.31
C SER A 368 9.76 -2.40 -56.13
N ALA A 369 9.97 -3.72 -56.19
CA ALA A 369 11.08 -4.44 -56.81
C ALA A 369 12.37 -4.47 -55.95
N SER A 370 12.51 -5.58 -55.20
CA SER A 370 13.70 -6.44 -55.04
C SER A 370 15.11 -5.85 -54.93
N SER A 371 15.82 -6.20 -53.86
CA SER A 371 17.20 -6.71 -53.94
C SER A 371 17.58 -7.49 -52.68
N ALA A 372 18.25 -8.61 -52.91
CA ALA A 372 18.76 -9.56 -51.92
C ALA A 372 20.23 -9.26 -51.58
N SER A 373 20.66 -9.63 -50.36
CA SER A 373 22.03 -10.07 -50.01
C SER A 373 21.97 -10.62 -48.58
N SER A 374 21.95 -11.95 -48.40
CA SER A 374 23.10 -12.86 -48.25
C SER A 374 23.92 -12.66 -46.97
N SER A 375 23.47 -13.37 -45.94
CA SER A 375 24.21 -14.17 -44.95
C SER A 375 25.74 -14.18 -44.96
N SER A 376 26.31 -14.14 -43.75
CA SER A 376 27.46 -14.96 -43.36
C SER A 376 27.24 -15.57 -41.98
N ALA A 377 27.54 -16.87 -41.90
CA ALA A 377 27.29 -17.77 -40.78
C ALA A 377 28.60 -18.09 -40.04
N SER A 378 28.47 -18.47 -38.76
CA SER A 378 29.32 -19.47 -38.09
C SER A 378 28.59 -19.88 -36.80
N SER A 379 27.92 -21.03 -36.69
CA SER A 379 28.35 -22.45 -36.67
C SER A 379 28.96 -22.90 -35.34
N SER A 380 28.21 -23.75 -34.63
CA SER A 380 28.59 -24.91 -33.79
C SER A 380 27.70 -24.97 -32.53
N ALA A 381 27.23 -26.10 -32.02
CA ALA A 381 27.10 -27.45 -32.52
C ALA A 381 25.99 -28.11 -31.69
N SER A 382 25.32 -29.06 -32.33
CA SER A 382 24.25 -29.92 -31.86
C SER A 382 24.63 -30.89 -30.73
N ALA A 383 23.68 -31.20 -29.85
CA ALA A 383 23.51 -32.54 -29.30
C ALA A 383 22.02 -32.81 -29.02
N SER A 384 21.45 -33.62 -29.89
CA SER A 384 20.11 -34.21 -29.83
C SER A 384 20.10 -35.45 -28.91
N ALA A 385 19.01 -35.61 -28.16
CA ALA A 385 18.59 -36.92 -27.64
C ALA A 385 17.09 -37.10 -27.88
N SER A 386 16.79 -38.23 -28.50
CA SER A 386 15.50 -38.68 -29.03
C SER A 386 14.69 -39.42 -27.96
N ALA A 387 13.35 -39.35 -28.04
CA ALA A 387 12.47 -40.52 -28.29
C ALA A 387 11.04 -40.39 -27.72
N SER A 388 10.06 -40.59 -28.64
CA SER A 388 8.78 -41.31 -28.49
C SER A 388 7.86 -41.01 -27.30
N SER A 389 6.78 -40.25 -27.48
CA SER A 389 5.42 -40.69 -27.89
C SER A 389 4.64 -41.49 -26.82
N GLN A 390 3.52 -40.94 -26.36
CA GLN A 390 2.22 -41.62 -26.43
C GLN A 390 1.03 -40.68 -26.14
N ASN A 391 -0.04 -41.02 -26.85
CA ASN A 391 -1.31 -40.34 -27.09
C ASN A 391 -2.31 -40.63 -25.96
N SER A 392 -3.18 -39.68 -25.59
CA SER A 392 -4.51 -39.96 -24.99
C SER A 392 -5.42 -38.71 -24.97
N SER A 393 -6.43 -38.76 -25.85
CA SER A 393 -7.82 -38.30 -25.67
C SER A 393 -8.11 -36.83 -25.31
N ALA A 394 -8.33 -36.02 -26.35
CA ALA A 394 -9.05 -34.75 -26.27
C ALA A 394 -10.57 -34.99 -26.28
N SER A 395 -11.25 -34.54 -25.23
CA SER A 395 -12.70 -34.42 -25.15
C SER A 395 -13.11 -33.05 -25.71
N THR A 396 -13.81 -33.07 -26.83
CA THR A 396 -14.47 -31.92 -27.44
C THR A 396 -15.64 -31.45 -26.60
N THR A 397 -15.62 -30.21 -26.12
CA THR A 397 -16.84 -29.52 -25.69
C THR A 397 -16.85 -28.12 -26.31
N SER A 398 -17.91 -27.88 -27.08
CA SER A 398 -18.20 -26.74 -27.92
C SER A 398 -18.25 -25.42 -27.15
N THR A 399 -17.31 -24.52 -27.43
CA THR A 399 -17.38 -23.09 -27.07
C THR A 399 -18.33 -22.36 -28.03
N SER A 400 -19.47 -21.91 -27.51
CA SER A 400 -20.34 -20.95 -28.17
C SER A 400 -19.73 -19.55 -28.09
N SER A 401 -19.17 -19.07 -29.20
CA SER A 401 -18.63 -17.71 -29.33
C SER A 401 -19.79 -16.71 -29.47
N ALA A 402 -20.10 -15.99 -28.40
CA ALA A 402 -20.90 -14.78 -28.47
C ALA A 402 -20.04 -13.61 -28.99
N PRO A 403 -20.60 -12.65 -29.74
CA PRO A 403 -19.82 -11.59 -30.38
C PRO A 403 -19.22 -10.64 -29.34
N ILE A 404 -17.90 -10.43 -29.47
CA ILE A 404 -17.10 -9.49 -28.69
C ILE A 404 -17.58 -8.08 -29.05
N SER A 405 -18.38 -7.48 -28.17
CA SER A 405 -18.49 -6.04 -28.10
C SER A 405 -17.18 -5.52 -27.49
N SER A 406 -16.56 -4.53 -28.11
CA SER A 406 -15.32 -3.92 -27.66
C SER A 406 -15.48 -3.31 -26.26
N MET A 407 -15.24 -4.10 -25.21
CA MET A 407 -15.11 -3.59 -23.86
C MET A 407 -13.80 -2.82 -23.82
N THR A 408 -13.88 -1.51 -23.66
CA THR A 408 -12.72 -0.67 -23.39
C THR A 408 -12.00 -1.25 -22.17
N ALA A 409 -10.68 -1.47 -22.26
CA ALA A 409 -9.94 -2.08 -21.15
C ALA A 409 -10.18 -1.27 -19.86
N PRO A 410 -10.43 -1.91 -18.69
CA PRO A 410 -10.99 -1.22 -17.51
C PRO A 410 -10.22 0.03 -17.08
N THR A 411 -8.90 0.07 -17.27
CA THR A 411 -8.01 1.17 -16.86
C THR A 411 -7.56 2.06 -18.00
N SER A 412 -7.98 1.80 -19.25
CA SER A 412 -7.57 2.57 -20.44
C SER A 412 -7.91 4.06 -20.38
N THR A 413 -8.83 4.44 -19.50
CA THR A 413 -9.27 5.81 -19.27
C THR A 413 -8.55 6.48 -18.11
N LEU A 414 -7.61 5.83 -17.43
CA LEU A 414 -6.92 6.37 -16.25
C LEU A 414 -5.54 6.93 -16.63
N LEU A 415 -5.16 8.05 -16.00
CA LEU A 415 -3.89 8.72 -16.27
C LEU A 415 -2.67 7.93 -15.75
N HIS A 416 -2.80 7.35 -14.56
CA HIS A 416 -1.70 6.70 -13.85
C HIS A 416 -1.75 5.17 -13.91
N PHE A 417 -2.52 4.62 -14.84
CA PHE A 417 -2.52 3.19 -15.11
C PHE A 417 -2.28 2.94 -16.60
N THR A 418 -1.53 1.91 -16.91
CA THR A 418 -1.44 1.39 -18.27
C THR A 418 -2.79 0.79 -18.68
N THR A 419 -2.98 0.61 -19.98
CA THR A 419 -4.19 -0.03 -20.54
C THR A 419 -4.40 -1.45 -20.01
N ASP A 420 -3.33 -2.16 -19.66
CA ASP A 420 -3.37 -3.49 -19.09
C ASP A 420 -3.39 -3.51 -17.55
N GLY A 421 -3.39 -2.34 -16.90
CA GLY A 421 -3.75 -2.17 -15.49
C GLY A 421 -2.61 -2.00 -14.51
N TRP A 422 -1.38 -1.74 -14.97
CA TRP A 422 -0.23 -1.45 -14.11
C TRP A 422 -0.17 0.02 -13.71
N LEU A 423 0.11 0.28 -12.43
CA LEU A 423 0.37 1.63 -11.92
C LEU A 423 1.61 2.23 -12.61
N GLN A 424 1.56 3.53 -12.91
CA GLN A 424 2.67 4.30 -13.49
C GLN A 424 2.58 5.81 -13.15
N PRO A 425 3.70 6.54 -13.12
CA PRO A 425 5.09 6.05 -13.09
C PRO A 425 5.43 5.38 -11.75
N VAL A 426 6.25 4.33 -11.79
CA VAL A 426 6.66 3.57 -10.59
C VAL A 426 8.16 3.40 -10.56
N VAL A 427 8.72 3.19 -9.37
CA VAL A 427 10.13 2.84 -9.19
C VAL A 427 10.43 1.41 -9.66
N ASN A 428 11.64 1.18 -10.19
CA ASN A 428 12.17 -0.17 -10.38
C ASN A 428 12.68 -0.70 -9.02
N PRO A 429 12.05 -1.73 -8.42
CA PRO A 429 12.42 -2.20 -7.09
C PRO A 429 13.84 -2.81 -7.03
N LEU A 430 14.40 -3.23 -8.17
CA LEU A 430 15.77 -3.75 -8.25
C LEU A 430 16.81 -2.64 -8.49
N ASN A 431 16.37 -1.43 -8.81
CA ASN A 431 17.22 -0.26 -9.00
C ASN A 431 16.43 1.03 -8.72
N VAL A 432 16.38 1.43 -7.45
CA VAL A 432 15.51 2.51 -6.94
C VAL A 432 15.75 3.88 -7.58
N GLY A 433 16.89 4.09 -8.25
CA GLY A 433 17.19 5.33 -8.97
C GLY A 433 16.55 5.41 -10.36
N VAL A 434 15.92 4.33 -10.83
CA VAL A 434 15.41 4.18 -12.20
C VAL A 434 13.90 3.95 -12.17
N GLN A 435 13.18 4.60 -13.09
CA GLN A 435 11.77 4.35 -13.30
C GLN A 435 11.55 2.93 -13.86
N GLY A 436 10.66 2.18 -13.23
CA GLY A 436 10.23 0.85 -13.67
C GLY A 436 8.99 0.89 -14.57
N GLU A 437 8.70 -0.27 -15.17
CA GLU A 437 7.50 -0.48 -16.00
C GLU A 437 6.37 -1.17 -15.23
N HIS A 438 6.71 -2.19 -14.43
CA HIS A 438 5.76 -2.95 -13.63
C HIS A 438 6.25 -3.05 -12.19
N SER A 439 5.38 -2.76 -11.23
CA SER A 439 5.69 -2.81 -9.79
C SER A 439 4.58 -3.56 -9.06
N PRO A 440 4.80 -4.84 -8.68
CA PRO A 440 3.85 -5.60 -7.87
C PRO A 440 3.59 -4.91 -6.52
N GLU A 441 4.62 -4.40 -5.85
CA GLU A 441 4.45 -3.62 -4.62
C GLU A 441 3.60 -2.35 -4.84
N GLY A 442 3.78 -1.65 -5.96
CA GLY A 442 2.94 -0.49 -6.33
C GLY A 442 1.46 -0.85 -6.43
N GLN A 443 1.15 -2.02 -6.99
CA GLN A 443 -0.22 -2.54 -7.03
C GLN A 443 -0.76 -2.88 -5.65
N ALA A 444 0.07 -3.45 -4.77
CA ALA A 444 -0.31 -3.70 -3.39
C ALA A 444 -0.62 -2.39 -2.64
N PHE A 445 0.17 -1.34 -2.83
CA PHE A 445 -0.06 -0.04 -2.19
C PHE A 445 -1.33 0.64 -2.66
N VAL A 446 -1.72 0.47 -3.93
CA VAL A 446 -3.04 0.91 -4.41
C VAL A 446 -4.14 0.19 -3.63
N VAL A 447 -4.05 -1.13 -3.49
CA VAL A 447 -5.04 -1.93 -2.75
C VAL A 447 -5.09 -1.53 -1.27
N GLU A 448 -3.94 -1.33 -0.61
CA GLU A 448 -3.85 -0.84 0.77
C GLU A 448 -4.44 0.56 0.93
N MET A 449 -4.12 1.49 0.03
CA MET A 449 -4.66 2.85 0.03
C MET A 449 -6.19 2.84 -0.08
N TYR A 450 -6.74 2.00 -0.98
CA TYR A 450 -8.18 1.85 -1.14
C TYR A 450 -8.84 1.19 0.08
N ALA A 451 -8.21 0.20 0.70
CA ALA A 451 -8.69 -0.39 1.94
C ALA A 451 -8.73 0.66 3.07
N ALA A 452 -7.64 1.41 3.25
CA ALA A 452 -7.53 2.43 4.29
C ALA A 452 -8.54 3.57 4.09
N TRP A 453 -8.67 4.05 2.86
CA TRP A 453 -9.65 5.07 2.49
C TRP A 453 -11.09 4.59 2.72
N ARG A 454 -11.44 3.39 2.25
CA ARG A 454 -12.78 2.79 2.44
C ARG A 454 -13.14 2.74 3.92
N ASP A 455 -12.22 2.25 4.75
CA ASP A 455 -12.44 2.13 6.19
C ASP A 455 -12.60 3.51 6.85
N TRP A 456 -11.82 4.51 6.45
CA TRP A 456 -11.96 5.90 6.92
C TRP A 456 -13.27 6.55 6.46
N ALA A 457 -13.65 6.36 5.20
CA ALA A 457 -14.89 6.88 4.63
C ALA A 457 -16.13 6.25 5.29
N ALA A 458 -16.08 4.96 5.63
CA ALA A 458 -17.14 4.26 6.34
C ALA A 458 -17.44 4.85 7.74
N LEU A 459 -16.47 5.54 8.36
CA LEU A 459 -16.66 6.28 9.61
C LEU A 459 -17.21 7.71 9.42
N GLY A 460 -17.64 8.06 8.20
CA GLY A 460 -18.12 9.41 7.87
C GLY A 460 -16.98 10.40 7.62
N SER A 461 -15.81 9.91 7.18
CA SER A 461 -14.66 10.74 6.81
C SER A 461 -14.22 11.73 7.91
N PRO A 462 -13.94 11.27 9.15
CA PRO A 462 -13.55 12.15 10.25
C PRO A 462 -12.31 12.97 9.89
N GLY A 463 -12.33 14.26 10.23
CA GLY A 463 -11.24 15.20 9.90
C GLY A 463 -11.36 15.89 8.54
N SER A 464 -12.23 15.43 7.63
CA SER A 464 -12.45 16.05 6.31
C SER A 464 -12.98 17.49 6.38
N ASN A 465 -13.82 17.80 7.36
CA ASN A 465 -14.43 19.13 7.57
C ASN A 465 -13.42 20.23 7.97
N GLY A 466 -12.20 19.87 8.38
CA GLY A 466 -11.15 20.84 8.75
C GLY A 466 -10.62 21.66 7.56
N ALA A 467 -10.74 21.13 6.34
CA ALA A 467 -10.32 21.82 5.11
C ALA A 467 -11.27 22.97 4.73
N ALA A 468 -12.58 22.82 4.98
CA ALA A 468 -13.58 23.86 4.69
C ALA A 468 -13.44 25.07 5.63
N GLY A 469 -13.05 24.84 6.89
CA GLY A 469 -12.85 25.90 7.89
C GLY A 469 -11.67 26.82 7.59
N GLN A 470 -10.56 26.29 7.07
CA GLN A 470 -9.40 27.12 6.71
C GLN A 470 -9.62 27.92 5.40
N ALA A 471 -10.38 27.37 4.45
CA ALA A 471 -10.79 28.10 3.26
C ALA A 471 -11.72 29.28 3.62
N MET A 472 -12.71 29.08 4.49
CA MET A 472 -13.55 30.19 4.98
C MET A 472 -12.78 31.22 5.81
N ALA A 473 -11.80 30.80 6.62
CA ALA A 473 -10.99 31.74 7.39
C ALA A 473 -10.13 32.65 6.48
N ARG A 474 -9.56 32.11 5.39
CA ARG A 474 -8.83 32.91 4.40
C ARG A 474 -9.74 33.87 3.63
N THR A 475 -10.95 33.46 3.26
CA THR A 475 -11.92 34.35 2.60
C THR A 475 -12.45 35.42 3.55
N GLY A 476 -12.67 35.09 4.83
CA GLY A 476 -13.11 36.03 5.86
C GLY A 476 -12.10 37.14 6.15
N VAL A 477 -10.80 36.83 6.12
CA VAL A 477 -9.73 37.84 6.29
C VAL A 477 -9.64 38.76 5.06
N VAL A 478 -9.80 38.24 3.85
CA VAL A 478 -9.76 39.06 2.62
C VAL A 478 -11.00 39.95 2.50
N VAL A 479 -12.20 39.45 2.84
CA VAL A 479 -13.43 40.27 2.84
C VAL A 479 -13.39 41.33 3.94
N GLY A 480 -12.89 40.99 5.14
CA GLY A 480 -12.72 41.96 6.23
C GLY A 480 -11.76 43.11 5.91
N ALA A 481 -10.67 42.83 5.19
CA ALA A 481 -9.71 43.85 4.75
C ALA A 481 -10.30 44.77 3.67
N VAL A 482 -11.07 44.21 2.72
CA VAL A 482 -11.73 45.00 1.66
C VAL A 482 -12.84 45.90 2.23
N SER A 483 -13.63 45.39 3.18
CA SER A 483 -14.67 46.21 3.83
C SER A 483 -14.10 47.35 4.67
N LEU A 484 -12.95 47.16 5.34
CA LEU A 484 -12.30 48.22 6.12
C LEU A 484 -11.73 49.33 5.21
N CYS A 485 -11.18 48.98 4.04
CA CYS A 485 -10.70 49.96 3.05
C CYS A 485 -11.82 50.78 2.42
N ILE A 486 -12.99 50.18 2.15
CA ILE A 486 -14.15 50.90 1.58
C ILE A 486 -14.75 51.89 2.59
N VAL A 487 -14.79 51.54 3.88
CA VAL A 487 -15.30 52.44 4.93
C VAL A 487 -14.36 53.63 5.15
N LEU A 488 -13.04 53.45 5.04
CA LEU A 488 -12.07 54.54 5.16
C LEU A 488 -12.09 55.50 3.95
N LEU A 489 -12.38 54.99 2.75
CA LEU A 489 -12.53 55.82 1.53
C LEU A 489 -13.84 56.61 1.47
N LEU A 490 -14.87 56.20 2.20
CA LEU A 490 -16.16 56.92 2.28
C LEU A 490 -16.20 57.97 3.41
N LEU A 491 -15.14 58.06 4.22
CA LEU A 491 -15.00 59.00 5.34
C LEU A 491 -13.89 60.05 5.12
N SER A 492 -13.38 60.17 3.89
CA SER A 492 -12.38 61.17 3.47
C SER A 492 -12.99 62.28 2.62
#